data_AF-A0A6I7XSL6-F1
#
_entry.id   AF-A0A6I7XSL6-F1
#
_cell.length_a   1.000
_cell.length_b   1.000
_cell.length_c   1.000
_cell.angle_alpha   90.00
_cell.angle_beta   90.00
_cell.angle_gamma   90.00
#
_symmetry.space_group_name_H-M   'P 1'
#
loop_
_entity.id
_entity.type
_entity.pdbx_description
1 polymer ?
#
loop_
_entity_poly.entity_id
_entity_poly.type
_entity_poly.pdbx_seq_one_letter_code
_entity_poly.pdbx_strand_id
1 'polypeptide(L)'
;MFTFCKVSFTYYLKMDIINVTNLQKGDFVYLIKNKVKQFRVVRDITQEQLASSVQITRQSLIAIEKNKYNPSLELALKLCEFFNCKVEDLFQLDKTGEEKE
;
A
#
# COMPACT_ATOMS: atom_id res chain seq x y z
N MET A 1 -25.88 -33.95 -10.62
CA MET A 1 -27.16 -33.22 -10.54
C MET A 1 -26.85 -31.83 -10.00
N PHE A 2 -26.92 -30.81 -10.86
CA PHE A 2 -26.67 -29.41 -10.52
C PHE A 2 -27.79 -28.86 -9.63
N THR A 3 -27.45 -28.02 -8.64
CA THR A 3 -28.20 -26.77 -8.41
C THR A 3 -27.25 -25.68 -7.93
N PHE A 4 -27.18 -24.61 -8.72
CA PHE A 4 -26.54 -23.33 -8.45
C PHE A 4 -27.09 -22.68 -7.17
N CYS A 5 -26.22 -22.07 -6.36
CA CYS A 5 -26.59 -20.93 -5.51
C CYS A 5 -25.74 -19.73 -5.90
N LYS A 6 -26.31 -18.87 -6.75
CA LYS A 6 -25.83 -17.52 -7.04
C LYS A 6 -26.21 -16.63 -5.86
N VAL A 7 -25.25 -16.27 -5.02
CA VAL A 7 -25.36 -15.06 -4.18
C VAL A 7 -24.07 -14.26 -4.38
N SER A 8 -24.15 -13.35 -5.36
CA SER A 8 -23.39 -12.12 -5.57
C SER A 8 -21.93 -12.08 -5.11
N PHE A 9 -21.06 -12.70 -5.91
CA PHE A 9 -19.59 -12.63 -5.85
C PHE A 9 -19.05 -11.30 -6.43
N THR A 10 -19.67 -10.15 -6.12
CA THR A 10 -19.27 -8.84 -6.64
C THR A 10 -18.62 -7.91 -5.60
N TYR A 11 -18.56 -8.31 -4.33
CA TYR A 11 -17.93 -7.52 -3.28
C TYR A 11 -16.42 -7.73 -3.13
N TYR A 12 -15.77 -8.39 -4.10
CA TYR A 12 -14.35 -8.78 -4.03
C TYR A 12 -13.39 -7.94 -4.89
N LEU A 13 -13.78 -6.75 -5.35
CA LEU A 13 -13.03 -6.03 -6.39
C LEU A 13 -13.01 -4.52 -6.18
N LYS A 14 -12.42 -3.99 -5.07
CA LYS A 14 -11.74 -2.67 -5.10
C LYS A 14 -10.96 -2.20 -3.85
N MET A 15 -10.31 -3.06 -3.09
CA MET A 15 -9.50 -2.56 -1.96
C MET A 15 -8.09 -3.14 -2.01
N ASP A 16 -7.20 -2.44 -2.73
CA ASP A 16 -5.75 -2.63 -2.66
C ASP A 16 -5.28 -2.09 -1.29
N ILE A 17 -5.42 -2.90 -0.25
CA ILE A 17 -5.01 -2.61 1.13
C ILE A 17 -4.10 -3.75 1.57
N ILE A 18 -2.86 -3.41 1.93
CA ILE A 18 -1.96 -4.32 2.62
C ILE A 18 -2.48 -4.49 4.04
N ASN A 19 -3.14 -5.60 4.33
CA ASN A 19 -3.54 -5.98 5.69
C ASN A 19 -2.30 -6.38 6.49
N VAL A 20 -1.86 -5.53 7.42
CA VAL A 20 -0.94 -5.93 8.49
C VAL A 20 -1.79 -6.19 9.73
N THR A 21 -2.39 -7.38 9.84
CA THR A 21 -3.21 -7.76 11.00
C THR A 21 -2.56 -8.92 11.75
N ASN A 22 -2.09 -8.66 12.96
CA ASN A 22 -1.89 -9.68 13.99
C ASN A 22 -3.14 -9.67 14.88
N LEU A 23 -3.89 -10.78 14.85
CA LEU A 23 -5.22 -10.92 15.44
C LEU A 23 -5.13 -11.23 16.94
N GLN A 24 -5.16 -10.21 17.81
CA GLN A 24 -5.66 -10.37 19.18
C GLN A 24 -6.37 -9.10 19.69
N LYS A 25 -7.70 -9.13 19.60
CA LYS A 25 -8.69 -8.54 20.52
C LYS A 25 -8.94 -7.02 20.43
N GLY A 26 -9.88 -6.62 19.55
CA GLY A 26 -10.65 -5.37 19.67
C GLY A 26 -10.48 -4.44 18.46
N ASP A 27 -10.89 -4.92 17.30
CA ASP A 27 -10.13 -4.75 16.05
C ASP A 27 -10.24 -3.36 15.41
N PHE A 28 -9.36 -2.44 15.80
CA PHE A 28 -9.01 -1.30 14.96
C PHE A 28 -8.31 -1.81 13.69
N VAL A 29 -8.93 -1.59 12.53
CA VAL A 29 -8.28 -1.88 11.24
C VAL A 29 -7.42 -0.67 10.87
N TYR A 30 -6.11 -0.88 10.83
CA TYR A 30 -5.15 0.11 10.37
C TYR A 30 -4.91 -0.06 8.88
N LEU A 31 -5.14 1.00 8.11
CA LEU A 31 -4.90 1.07 6.68
C LEU A 31 -3.61 1.85 6.42
N ILE A 32 -2.65 1.23 5.73
CA ILE A 32 -1.45 1.94 5.30
C ILE A 32 -1.73 2.60 3.95
N LYS A 33 -1.61 3.92 3.90
CA LYS A 33 -1.63 4.72 2.66
C LYS A 33 -0.21 5.04 2.23
N ASN A 34 0.18 4.63 1.01
CA ASN A 34 1.43 5.08 0.39
C ASN A 34 1.24 6.34 -0.46
N LYS A 35 2.23 7.24 -0.45
CA LYS A 35 2.29 8.44 -1.30
C LYS A 35 3.45 8.43 -2.30
N VAL A 36 4.10 7.28 -2.50
CA VAL A 36 5.28 7.14 -3.37
C VAL A 36 5.01 7.66 -4.78
N LYS A 37 3.85 7.32 -5.36
CA LYS A 37 3.45 7.81 -6.69
C LYS A 37 3.36 9.33 -6.74
N GLN A 38 2.83 9.96 -5.70
CA GLN A 38 2.64 11.41 -5.63
C GLN A 38 4.01 12.12 -5.63
N PHE A 39 4.91 11.68 -4.74
CA PHE A 39 6.29 12.19 -4.67
C PHE A 39 7.04 12.01 -5.98
N ARG A 40 6.88 10.85 -6.63
CA ARG A 40 7.51 10.57 -7.92
C ARG A 40 7.02 11.52 -9.01
N VAL A 41 5.70 11.76 -9.12
CA VAL A 41 5.11 12.64 -10.13
C VAL A 41 5.51 14.10 -9.91
N VAL A 42 5.55 14.57 -8.66
CA VAL A 42 5.98 15.94 -8.32
C VAL A 42 7.42 16.21 -8.75
N ARG A 43 8.26 15.19 -8.78
CA ARG A 43 9.67 15.29 -9.21
C ARG A 43 9.90 14.97 -10.68
N ASP A 44 8.85 14.67 -11.44
CA ASP A 44 8.92 14.28 -12.85
C ASP A 44 9.86 13.09 -13.12
N ILE A 45 9.81 12.08 -12.24
CA ILE A 45 10.67 10.89 -12.33
C ILE A 45 9.86 9.71 -12.88
N THR A 46 10.46 8.92 -13.77
CA THR A 46 9.82 7.69 -14.28
C THR A 46 9.88 6.56 -13.26
N GLN A 47 9.02 5.54 -13.41
CA GLN A 47 9.07 4.36 -12.55
C GLN A 47 10.41 3.61 -12.66
N GLU A 48 10.98 3.53 -13.87
CA GLU A 48 12.25 2.84 -14.10
C GLU A 48 13.41 3.55 -13.38
N GLN A 49 13.45 4.88 -13.45
CA GLN A 49 14.46 5.68 -12.77
C GLN A 49 14.38 5.51 -11.25
N LEU A 50 13.20 5.66 -10.66
CA LEU A 50 13.03 5.49 -9.21
C LEU A 50 13.39 4.07 -8.77
N ALA A 51 12.92 3.05 -9.50
CA ALA A 51 13.22 1.65 -9.19
C ALA A 51 14.72 1.38 -9.22
N SER A 52 15.41 1.90 -10.23
CA SER A 52 16.87 1.79 -10.36
C SER A 52 17.60 2.49 -9.22
N SER A 53 17.17 3.69 -8.83
CA SER A 53 17.78 4.45 -7.73
C SER A 53 17.66 3.78 -6.36
N VAL A 54 16.56 3.05 -6.11
CA VAL A 54 16.36 2.31 -4.85
C VAL A 54 16.66 0.82 -4.97
N GLN A 55 17.28 0.39 -6.07
CA GLN A 55 17.73 -0.98 -6.34
C GLN A 55 16.62 -2.04 -6.27
N ILE A 56 15.43 -1.73 -6.82
CA ILE A 56 14.33 -2.67 -6.96
C ILE A 56 13.91 -2.81 -8.42
N THR A 57 13.11 -3.83 -8.72
CA THR A 57 12.52 -3.95 -10.06
C THR A 57 11.42 -2.91 -10.26
N ARG A 58 11.21 -2.47 -11.51
CA ARG A 58 10.06 -1.65 -11.86
C ARG A 58 8.72 -2.29 -11.46
N GLN A 59 8.60 -3.61 -11.53
CA GLN A 59 7.40 -4.33 -11.11
C GLN A 59 7.14 -4.19 -9.61
N SER A 60 8.19 -4.29 -8.80
CA SER A 60 8.11 -4.04 -7.34
C SER A 60 7.63 -2.62 -7.06
N LEU A 61 8.19 -1.62 -7.77
CA LEU A 61 7.73 -0.24 -7.62
C LEU A 61 6.25 -0.05 -8.01
N ILE A 62 5.80 -0.68 -9.11
CA ILE A 62 4.39 -0.64 -9.52
C ILE A 62 3.49 -1.25 -8.44
N ALA A 63 3.91 -2.37 -7.82
CA ALA A 63 3.15 -3.01 -6.74
C ALA A 63 3.05 -2.10 -5.51
N ILE A 64 4.14 -1.40 -5.16
CA ILE A 64 4.15 -0.39 -4.08
C ILE A 64 3.19 0.73 -4.41
N GLU A 65 3.30 1.36 -5.58
CA GLU A 65 2.43 2.48 -5.98
C GLU A 65 0.94 2.10 -6.00
N LYS A 66 0.63 0.83 -6.27
CA LYS A 66 -0.73 0.28 -6.26
C LYS A 66 -1.19 -0.23 -4.89
N ASN A 67 -0.43 -0.05 -3.81
CA ASN A 67 -0.73 -0.61 -2.49
C ASN A 67 -0.92 -2.14 -2.49
N LYS A 68 -0.27 -2.86 -3.40
CA LYS A 68 -0.34 -4.33 -3.50
C LYS A 68 0.77 -5.04 -2.72
N TYR A 69 1.71 -4.28 -2.18
CA TYR A 69 2.90 -4.81 -1.50
C TYR A 69 3.33 -3.88 -0.38
N ASN A 70 3.54 -4.43 0.81
CA ASN A 70 4.17 -3.71 1.91
C ASN A 70 5.68 -3.67 1.67
N PRO A 71 6.28 -2.51 1.40
CA PRO A 71 7.73 -2.43 1.36
C PRO A 71 8.32 -2.87 2.70
N SER A 72 9.49 -3.53 2.66
CA SER A 72 10.28 -3.73 3.87
C SER A 72 10.67 -2.38 4.49
N LEU A 73 10.99 -2.36 5.79
CA LEU A 73 11.48 -1.15 6.45
C LEU A 73 12.69 -0.56 5.73
N GLU A 74 13.62 -1.42 5.29
CA GLU A 74 14.80 -0.99 4.51
C GLU A 74 14.40 -0.25 3.22
N LEU A 75 13.43 -0.78 2.47
CA LEU A 75 12.97 -0.15 1.24
C LEU A 75 12.23 1.16 1.51
N ALA A 76 11.41 1.21 2.56
CA ALA A 76 10.75 2.44 2.99
C ALA A 76 11.79 3.52 3.34
N LEU A 77 12.85 3.18 4.06
CA LEU A 77 13.93 4.10 4.40
C LEU A 77 14.71 4.56 3.16
N LYS A 78 15.06 3.66 2.23
CA LYS A 78 15.70 4.02 0.94
C LYS A 78 14.86 4.99 0.12
N LEU A 79 13.54 4.79 0.10
CA LEU A 79 12.62 5.72 -0.56
C LEU A 79 12.61 7.08 0.13
N CYS A 80 12.60 7.13 1.47
CA CYS A 80 12.64 8.38 2.22
C CYS A 80 13.96 9.14 2.01
N GLU A 81 15.09 8.44 1.95
CA GLU A 81 16.39 9.01 1.62
C GLU A 81 16.41 9.58 0.20
N PHE A 82 15.95 8.81 -0.80
CA PHE A 82 15.81 9.29 -2.18
C PHE A 82 14.88 10.51 -2.26
N PHE A 83 13.78 10.48 -1.51
CA PHE A 83 12.83 11.58 -1.45
C PHE A 83 13.23 12.72 -0.51
N ASN A 84 14.35 12.62 0.21
CA ASN A 84 14.73 13.57 1.26
C ASN A 84 13.54 14.00 2.14
N CYS A 85 12.74 13.03 2.58
CA CYS A 85 11.54 13.24 3.38
C CYS A 85 11.51 12.27 4.56
N LYS A 86 10.57 12.44 5.48
CA LYS A 86 10.37 11.52 6.59
C LYS A 86 9.48 10.34 6.17
N VAL A 87 9.49 9.28 6.98
CA VAL A 87 8.67 8.09 6.73
C VAL A 87 7.18 8.42 6.77
N GLU A 88 6.78 9.30 7.68
CA GLU A 88 5.39 9.74 7.88
C GLU A 88 4.86 10.59 6.72
N ASP A 89 5.76 11.19 5.93
CA ASP A 89 5.40 11.93 4.72
C ASP A 89 5.02 10.97 3.58
N LEU A 90 5.66 9.79 3.56
CA LEU A 90 5.53 8.81 2.48
C LEU A 90 4.52 7.70 2.79
N PHE A 91 4.38 7.32 4.06
CA PHE A 91 3.50 6.25 4.53
C PHE A 91 2.66 6.73 5.73
N GLN A 92 1.34 6.62 5.62
CA GLN A 92 0.39 7.08 6.64
C GLN A 92 -0.48 5.94 7.14
N LEU A 93 -0.72 5.92 8.45
CA LEU A 93 -1.61 4.97 9.11
C LEU A 93 -2.97 5.62 9.33
N ASP A 94 -3.97 5.13 8.60
CA ASP A 94 -5.36 5.51 8.77
C ASP A 94 -6.06 4.51 9.69
N LYS A 95 -6.60 5.00 10.80
CA LYS A 95 -7.46 4.22 11.69
C LYS A 95 -8.87 4.18 11.10
N THR A 96 -9.30 3.02 10.62
CA THR A 96 -10.72 2.79 10.35
C THR A 96 -11.30 2.09 11.58
N GLY A 97 -11.76 2.89 12.55
CA GLY A 97 -12.60 2.39 13.62
C GLY A 97 -14.05 2.52 13.16
N GLU A 98 -14.78 1.41 13.06
CA GLU A 98 -16.23 1.50 13.18
C GLU A 98 -16.50 1.91 14.63
N GLU A 99 -16.80 3.19 14.86
CA GLU A 99 -17.55 3.61 16.04
C GLU A 99 -18.93 2.93 15.90
N LYS A 100 -19.08 1.76 16.53
CA LYS A 100 -20.42 1.22 16.82
C LYS A 100 -20.97 2.07 17.96
N GLU A 101 -21.70 3.11 17.60
CA GLU A 101 -22.67 3.76 18.49
C GLU A 101 -23.78 2.78 18.88
#